data_AF-A0A8T3CP88-F1
#
_entry.id   AF-A0A8T3CP88-F1
#
_cell.length_a   1.000
_cell.length_b   1.000
_cell.length_c   1.000
_cell.angle_alpha   90.00
_cell.angle_beta   90.00
_cell.angle_gamma   90.00
#
_symmetry.space_group_name_H-M   'P 1'
#
loop_
_entity.id
_entity.type
_entity.pdbx_description
1 polymer ?
#
loop_
_entity_poly.entity_id
_entity_poly.type
_entity_poly.pdbx_seq_one_letter_code
_entity_poly.pdbx_strand_id
1 'polypeptide(L)'
;MAESETLESITEHERILQEIESTDTACVGPTLRSVYDDQPNAHKRFMEKLDARIRNHDREIEKMCNFHHQGFVDAITELLKVRADAKKLMVRKESSVLERQ
;
A
#
# COMPACT_ATOMS: atom_id res chain seq x y z
N MET A 1 -29.25 21.95 -12.03
CA MET A 1 -28.73 22.64 -10.83
C MET A 1 -28.26 21.63 -9.79
N ALA A 2 -29.08 20.63 -9.43
CA ALA A 2 -28.67 19.55 -8.51
C ALA A 2 -27.41 18.75 -8.93
N GLU A 3 -27.19 18.48 -10.22
CA GLU A 3 -25.97 17.76 -10.67
C GLU A 3 -24.68 18.56 -10.48
N SER A 4 -24.74 19.89 -10.61
CA SER A 4 -23.57 20.78 -10.42
C SER A 4 -23.15 20.82 -8.95
N GLU A 5 -24.12 20.95 -8.05
CA GLU A 5 -23.91 20.97 -6.60
C GLU A 5 -23.35 19.63 -6.08
N THR A 6 -23.77 18.51 -6.67
CA THR A 6 -23.21 17.19 -6.31
C THR A 6 -21.76 17.02 -6.74
N LEU A 7 -21.37 17.56 -7.90
CA LEU A 7 -20.00 17.47 -8.40
C LEU A 7 -19.04 18.32 -7.56
N GLU A 8 -19.47 19.53 -7.21
CA GLU A 8 -18.72 20.46 -6.34
C GLU A 8 -18.49 19.84 -4.94
N SER A 9 -19.52 19.22 -4.35
CA SER A 9 -19.39 18.49 -3.08
C SER A 9 -18.43 17.30 -3.16
N ILE A 10 -18.43 16.56 -4.26
CA ILE A 10 -17.49 15.44 -4.47
C ILE A 10 -16.05 15.96 -4.53
N THR A 11 -15.81 17.06 -5.25
CA THR A 11 -14.47 17.67 -5.35
C THR A 11 -13.98 18.24 -4.04
N GLU A 12 -14.87 18.84 -3.24
CA GLU A 12 -14.51 19.37 -1.92
C GLU A 12 -14.16 18.26 -0.94
N HIS A 13 -14.92 17.16 -0.94
CA HIS A 13 -14.58 16.01 -0.09
C HIS A 13 -13.20 15.41 -0.44
N GLU A 14 -12.79 15.39 -1.72
CA GLU A 14 -11.40 14.99 -2.06
C GLU A 14 -10.37 15.94 -1.49
N ARG A 15 -10.62 17.26 -1.60
CA ARG A 15 -9.72 18.29 -1.08
C ARG A 15 -9.52 18.12 0.43
N ILE A 16 -10.62 17.94 1.16
CA ILE A 16 -10.61 17.71 2.62
C ILE A 16 -9.86 16.43 2.98
N LEU A 17 -10.07 15.33 2.24
CA LEU A 17 -9.34 14.08 2.48
C LEU A 17 -7.83 14.24 2.28
N GLN A 18 -7.40 14.95 1.23
CA GLN A 18 -5.99 15.24 0.99
C GLN A 18 -5.39 16.13 2.08
N GLU A 19 -6.17 17.10 2.57
CA GLU A 19 -5.75 17.97 3.68
C GLU A 19 -5.55 17.16 4.96
N ILE A 20 -6.47 16.23 5.28
CA ILE A 20 -6.33 15.32 6.43
C ILE A 20 -5.10 14.41 6.28
N GLU A 21 -4.84 13.90 5.08
CA GLU A 21 -3.69 13.01 4.81
C GLU A 21 -2.34 13.73 4.90
N SER A 22 -2.31 15.05 4.68
CA SER A 22 -1.08 15.85 4.63
C SER A 22 -0.83 16.68 5.90
N THR A 23 -1.83 16.82 6.76
CA THR A 23 -1.76 17.68 7.95
C THR A 23 -1.47 16.87 9.21
N ASP A 24 -0.67 17.43 10.13
CA ASP A 24 -0.48 16.87 11.47
C ASP A 24 -1.84 16.74 12.18
N THR A 25 -2.08 15.59 12.84
CA THR A 25 -3.35 15.26 13.48
C THR A 25 -3.82 16.31 14.48
N ALA A 26 -2.90 17.11 15.05
CA ALA A 26 -3.22 18.22 15.95
C ALA A 26 -3.98 19.37 15.27
N CYS A 27 -3.95 19.47 13.94
CA CYS A 27 -4.41 20.64 13.18
C CYS A 27 -5.63 20.38 12.28
N VAL A 28 -6.25 19.20 12.35
CA VAL A 28 -7.41 18.84 11.49
C VAL A 28 -8.73 19.51 11.89
N GLY A 29 -8.79 20.16 13.07
CA GLY A 29 -10.02 20.74 13.61
C GLY A 29 -10.74 21.74 12.69
N PRO A 30 -10.05 22.74 12.09
CA PRO A 30 -10.64 23.65 11.12
C PRO A 30 -11.12 22.94 9.85
N THR A 31 -10.33 22.02 9.32
CA THR A 31 -10.65 21.21 8.13
C THR A 31 -11.92 20.40 8.34
N LEU A 32 -12.08 19.76 9.50
CA LEU A 32 -13.27 18.99 9.84
C LEU A 32 -14.51 19.85 10.06
N ARG A 33 -14.37 21.11 10.51
CA ARG A 33 -15.53 22.00 10.68
C ARG A 33 -16.25 22.27 9.36
N SER A 34 -15.50 22.42 8.27
CA SER A 34 -16.06 22.62 6.92
C SER A 34 -17.01 21.49 6.48
N VAL A 35 -16.76 20.25 6.90
CA VAL A 35 -17.61 19.08 6.60
C VAL A 35 -19.03 19.21 7.18
N TYR A 36 -19.19 19.97 8.27
CA TYR A 36 -20.46 20.14 8.97
C TYR A 36 -21.21 21.43 8.60
N ASP A 37 -20.53 22.41 7.99
CA ASP A 37 -21.05 23.77 7.80
C ASP A 37 -21.99 23.91 6.57
N ASP A 38 -21.95 22.97 5.62
CA ASP A 38 -22.57 23.17 4.30
C ASP A 38 -24.06 22.79 4.18
N GLN A 39 -24.47 21.59 4.62
CA GLN A 39 -25.85 21.08 4.42
C GLN A 39 -26.25 20.01 5.46
N PRO A 40 -27.55 19.84 5.78
CA PRO A 40 -28.02 18.72 6.58
C PRO A 40 -27.61 17.38 5.94
N ASN A 41 -26.93 16.54 6.72
CA ASN A 41 -26.34 15.26 6.30
C ASN A 41 -25.09 15.34 5.36
N ALA A 42 -24.50 16.51 5.13
CA ALA A 42 -23.23 16.63 4.37
C ALA A 42 -22.12 15.75 4.98
N HIS A 43 -21.97 15.83 6.30
CA HIS A 43 -21.04 15.00 7.07
C HIS A 43 -21.23 13.50 6.84
N LYS A 44 -22.48 13.01 6.66
CA LYS A 44 -22.74 11.59 6.42
C LYS A 44 -22.13 11.12 5.10
N ARG A 45 -22.29 11.91 4.03
CA ARG A 45 -21.70 11.62 2.71
C ARG A 45 -20.17 11.67 2.75
N PHE A 46 -19.61 12.62 3.51
CA PHE A 46 -18.18 12.68 3.74
C PHE A 46 -17.67 11.43 4.48
N MET A 47 -18.35 11.00 5.55
CA MET A 47 -17.98 9.80 6.31
C MET A 47 -18.00 8.54 5.45
N GLU A 48 -18.99 8.36 4.57
CA GLU A 48 -19.04 7.25 3.61
C GLU A 48 -17.82 7.24 2.67
N LYS A 49 -17.36 8.43 2.27
CA LYS A 49 -16.19 8.61 1.41
C LYS A 49 -14.87 8.42 2.16
N LEU A 50 -14.80 8.87 3.40
CA LEU A 50 -13.67 8.62 4.31
C LEU A 50 -13.50 7.11 4.56
N ASP A 51 -14.59 6.40 4.83
CA ASP A 51 -14.58 4.95 4.99
C ASP A 51 -14.08 4.23 3.72
N ALA A 52 -14.48 4.71 2.53
CA ALA A 52 -13.98 4.18 1.28
C ALA A 52 -12.47 4.43 1.10
N ARG A 53 -11.99 5.62 1.49
CA ARG A 53 -10.57 6.00 1.45
C ARG A 53 -9.73 5.13 2.40
N ILE A 54 -10.20 4.92 3.63
CA ILE A 54 -9.54 4.04 4.62
C ILE A 54 -9.42 2.61 4.08
N ARG A 55 -10.53 2.04 3.59
CA ARG A 55 -10.50 0.69 2.99
C ARG A 55 -9.58 0.58 1.78
N ASN A 56 -9.46 1.65 1.00
CA ASN A 56 -8.52 1.68 -0.12
C ASN A 56 -7.06 1.66 0.37
N HIS A 57 -6.74 2.44 1.41
CA HIS A 57 -5.42 2.41 2.04
C HIS A 57 -5.09 1.06 2.63
N ASP A 58 -6.04 0.41 3.34
CA ASP A 58 -5.84 -0.93 3.88
C ASP A 58 -5.45 -1.94 2.79
N ARG A 59 -6.11 -1.86 1.61
CA ARG A 59 -5.79 -2.73 0.47
C ARG A 59 -4.41 -2.46 -0.11
N GLU A 60 -4.01 -1.20 -0.25
CA GLU A 60 -2.69 -0.85 -0.75
C GLU A 60 -1.58 -1.25 0.24
N ILE A 61 -1.82 -1.10 1.55
CA ILE A 61 -0.93 -1.60 2.60
C ILE A 61 -0.78 -3.12 2.47
N GLU A 62 -1.88 -3.86 2.40
CA GLU A 62 -1.87 -5.32 2.26
C GLU A 62 -1.09 -5.75 1.00
N LYS A 63 -1.34 -5.08 -0.13
CA LYS A 63 -0.64 -5.34 -1.39
C LYS A 63 0.87 -5.09 -1.29
N MET A 64 1.28 -4.00 -0.65
CA MET A 64 2.70 -3.68 -0.41
C MET A 64 3.36 -4.74 0.48
N CYS A 65 2.70 -5.13 1.58
CA CYS A 65 3.18 -6.18 2.47
C CYS A 65 3.34 -7.52 1.74
N ASN A 66 2.34 -7.91 0.96
CA ASN A 66 2.37 -9.14 0.18
C ASN A 66 3.49 -9.14 -0.87
N PHE A 67 3.68 -8.02 -1.58
CA PHE A 67 4.77 -7.86 -2.55
C PHE A 67 6.15 -8.05 -1.90
N HIS A 68 6.41 -7.38 -0.77
CA HIS A 68 7.70 -7.50 -0.09
C HIS A 68 7.90 -8.88 0.54
N HIS A 69 6.85 -9.50 1.07
CA HIS A 69 6.92 -10.87 1.57
C HIS A 69 7.26 -11.86 0.47
N GLN A 70 6.60 -11.77 -0.69
CA GLN A 70 6.89 -12.62 -1.84
C GLN A 70 8.32 -12.40 -2.35
N GLY A 71 8.76 -11.15 -2.48
CA GLY A 71 10.13 -10.84 -2.88
C GLY A 71 11.19 -11.42 -1.92
N PHE A 72 10.90 -11.47 -0.62
CA PHE A 72 11.74 -12.16 0.36
C PHE A 72 11.78 -13.68 0.11
N VAL A 73 10.62 -14.31 -0.10
CA VAL A 73 10.52 -15.75 -0.39
C VAL A 73 11.29 -16.13 -1.66
N ASP A 74 11.17 -15.31 -2.71
CA ASP A 74 11.86 -15.51 -3.98
C ASP A 74 13.38 -15.44 -3.79
N ALA A 75 13.87 -14.42 -3.09
CA ALA A 75 15.30 -14.26 -2.80
C ALA A 75 15.87 -15.44 -2.00
N ILE A 76 15.15 -15.94 -0.99
CA ILE A 76 15.55 -17.14 -0.24
C ILE A 76 15.58 -18.37 -1.15
N THR A 77 14.58 -18.52 -2.02
CA THR A 77 14.50 -19.64 -2.97
C THR A 77 15.68 -19.64 -3.95
N GLU A 78 16.03 -18.47 -4.48
CA GLU A 78 17.19 -18.30 -5.35
C GLU A 78 18.50 -18.63 -4.62
N LEU A 79 18.68 -18.15 -3.40
CA LEU A 79 19.85 -18.45 -2.59
C LEU A 79 20.01 -19.96 -2.33
N LEU A 80 18.91 -20.66 -2.08
CA LEU A 80 18.91 -22.12 -1.88
C LEU A 80 19.33 -22.88 -3.15
N LYS A 81 18.91 -22.40 -4.34
CA LYS A 81 19.35 -22.96 -5.64
C LYS A 81 20.85 -22.76 -5.84
N VAL A 82 21.36 -21.54 -5.63
CA VAL A 82 22.79 -21.22 -5.72
C VAL A 82 23.61 -22.13 -4.80
N ARG A 83 23.15 -22.34 -3.56
CA ARG A 83 23.80 -23.25 -2.61
C ARG A 83 23.86 -24.69 -3.12
N ALA A 84 22.78 -25.19 -3.74
CA ALA A 84 22.75 -26.53 -4.30
C ALA A 84 23.71 -26.69 -5.49
N ASP A 85 23.76 -25.69 -6.37
CA ASP A 85 24.66 -25.70 -7.52
C ASP A 85 26.13 -25.60 -7.12
N ALA A 86 26.44 -24.78 -6.11
CA ALA A 86 27.78 -24.72 -5.52
C ALA A 86 28.22 -26.09 -4.95
N LYS A 87 27.32 -26.80 -4.25
CA LYS A 87 27.59 -28.16 -3.76
C LYS A 87 27.86 -29.15 -4.90
N LYS A 88 27.05 -29.13 -5.97
CA LYS A 88 27.28 -30.00 -7.16
C LYS A 88 28.61 -29.69 -7.84
N LEU A 89 29.01 -28.42 -7.88
CA LEU A 89 30.28 -28.01 -8.46
C LEU A 89 31.48 -28.53 -7.64
N MET A 90 31.39 -28.49 -6.31
CA MET A 90 32.42 -29.04 -5.41
C MET A 90 32.61 -30.55 -5.62
N VAL A 91 31.53 -31.33 -5.67
CA VAL A 91 31.60 -32.79 -5.90
C VAL A 91 32.25 -33.13 -7.25
N ARG A 92 31.92 -32.37 -8.30
CA ARG A 92 32.56 -32.55 -9.62
C ARG A 92 34.06 -32.25 -9.59
N LYS A 93 34.45 -31.19 -8.89
CA LYS A 93 35.87 -30.86 -8.71
C LYS A 93 36.61 -32.03 -8.03
N GLU A 94 36.08 -32.56 -6.94
CA GLU A 94 36.68 -33.70 -6.23
C GLU A 94 36.78 -34.95 -7.12
N SER A 95 35.71 -35.28 -7.85
CA SER A 95 35.71 -36.44 -8.77
C SER A 95 36.78 -36.31 -9.86
N SER A 96 36.90 -35.12 -10.46
CA SER A 96 37.91 -34.86 -11.51
C SER A 96 39.36 -34.85 -11.01
N VAL A 97 39.59 -34.69 -9.71
CA VAL A 97 40.93 -34.83 -9.10
C VAL A 97 41.28 -36.30 -8.92
N LEU A 98 40.30 -37.13 -8.57
CA LEU A 98 40.50 -38.57 -8.38
C LEU A 98 40.80 -39.30 -9.70
N GLU A 99 40.16 -38.90 -10.81
CA GLU A 99 40.41 -39.48 -12.14
C GLU A 99 41.77 -39.11 -12.75
N ARG A 100 42.48 -38.13 -12.17
CA ARG A 100 43.80 -37.68 -12.65
C ARG A 100 44.98 -38.24 -11.86
N GLN A 101 44.73 -39.08 -10.86
CA GLN A 101 45.75 -39.82 -10.09
C GLN A 101 45.76 -41.29 -10.51
#